data_AF-A0A343S4P0-F1
#
_entry.id   AF-A0A343S4P0-F1
#
_cell.length_a   1.000
_cell.length_b   1.000
_cell.length_c   1.000
_cell.angle_alpha   90.00
_cell.angle_beta   90.00
_cell.angle_gamma   90.00
#
_symmetry.space_group_name_H-M   'P 1'
#
loop_
_entity.id
_entity.type
_entity.pdbx_description
1 polymer ?
#
loop_
_entity_poly.entity_id
_entity_poly.type
_entity_poly.pdbx_seq_one_letter_code
_entity_poly.pdbx_strand_id
1 'polypeptide(L)'
;MCLMVGVFIFFFGVIFLCGRFSHFLSVLLVFELLTFGVFCWSSSCFVFSSNLVGCYFCLIFLVLSVVEAVMGLSLLVSSSRGLGRVAVKSFSFMGV
;
A
#
# COMPACT_ATOMS: atom_id res chain seq x y z
N MET A 1 14.91 -18.99 -0.64
CA MET A 1 14.51 -18.26 -1.87
C MET A 1 13.52 -17.15 -1.57
N CYS A 2 12.37 -17.44 -0.94
CA CYS A 2 11.35 -16.43 -0.58
C CYS A 2 11.89 -15.27 0.27
N LEU A 3 12.85 -15.56 1.16
CA LEU A 3 13.52 -14.56 1.99
C LEU A 3 14.29 -13.52 1.14
N MET A 4 15.07 -13.95 0.13
CA MET A 4 15.75 -13.01 -0.78
C MET A 4 14.75 -12.22 -1.62
N VAL A 5 13.68 -12.86 -2.09
CA VAL A 5 12.61 -12.19 -2.85
C VAL A 5 11.96 -11.09 -2.01
N GLY A 6 11.64 -11.36 -0.74
CA GLY A 6 11.06 -10.37 0.17
C GLY A 6 11.94 -9.14 0.37
N VAL A 7 13.25 -9.31 0.56
CA VAL A 7 14.20 -8.17 0.66
C VAL A 7 14.24 -7.37 -0.61
N PHE A 8 14.30 -8.06 -1.75
CA PHE A 8 14.42 -7.40 -3.04
C PHE A 8 13.18 -6.55 -3.32
N ILE A 9 11.99 -7.12 -3.11
CA ILE A 9 10.72 -6.39 -3.21
C ILE A 9 10.69 -5.19 -2.26
N PHE A 10 11.14 -5.35 -1.01
CA PHE A 10 11.16 -4.27 -0.04
C PHE A 10 12.09 -3.12 -0.47
N PHE A 11 13.33 -3.41 -0.85
CA PHE A 11 14.27 -2.39 -1.29
C PHE A 11 13.79 -1.66 -2.54
N PHE A 12 13.31 -2.39 -3.56
CA PHE A 12 12.76 -1.76 -4.76
C PHE A 12 11.51 -0.94 -4.47
N GLY A 13 10.64 -1.42 -3.57
CA GLY A 13 9.46 -0.68 -3.12
C GLY A 13 9.83 0.65 -2.47
N VAL A 14 10.81 0.67 -1.56
CA VAL A 14 11.28 1.90 -0.89
C VAL A 14 11.89 2.87 -1.89
N ILE A 15 12.74 2.38 -2.81
CA ILE A 15 13.34 3.23 -3.87
C ILE A 15 12.25 3.86 -4.72
N PHE A 16 11.25 3.06 -5.12
CA PHE A 16 10.15 3.55 -5.93
C PHE A 16 9.32 4.58 -5.15
N LEU A 17 9.11 4.39 -3.84
CA LEU A 17 8.41 5.32 -2.95
C LEU A 17 9.09 6.71 -2.84
N CYS A 18 10.42 6.77 -2.98
CA CYS A 18 11.16 8.04 -3.06
C CYS A 18 11.03 8.75 -4.42
N GLY A 19 10.45 8.09 -5.43
CA GLY A 19 10.20 8.68 -6.74
C GLY A 19 9.11 9.76 -6.75
N ARG A 20 9.09 10.58 -7.80
CA ARG A 20 7.99 11.52 -8.05
C ARG A 20 6.78 10.76 -8.58
N PHE A 21 5.74 10.61 -7.77
CA PHE A 21 4.47 10.02 -8.21
C PHE A 21 3.47 11.08 -8.67
N SER A 22 2.98 10.95 -9.89
CA SER A 22 1.85 11.77 -10.38
C SER A 22 0.49 11.24 -9.95
N HIS A 23 0.38 9.94 -9.63
CA HIS A 23 -0.90 9.31 -9.29
C HIS A 23 -0.86 8.71 -7.89
N PHE A 24 -1.82 9.10 -7.05
CA PHE A 24 -1.97 8.59 -5.69
C PHE A 24 -2.21 7.07 -5.66
N LEU A 25 -2.84 6.51 -6.71
CA LEU A 25 -3.04 5.07 -6.87
C LEU A 25 -1.70 4.31 -6.98
N SER A 26 -0.71 4.89 -7.66
CA SER A 26 0.62 4.28 -7.78
C SER A 26 1.33 4.23 -6.43
N VAL A 27 1.14 5.22 -5.56
CA VAL A 27 1.69 5.22 -4.19
C VAL A 27 1.04 4.10 -3.36
N LEU A 28 -0.29 3.96 -3.44
CA LEU A 28 -1.01 2.88 -2.76
C LEU A 28 -0.52 1.49 -3.17
N LEU A 29 -0.31 1.29 -4.47
CA LEU A 29 0.14 0.00 -5.00
C LEU A 29 1.54 -0.36 -4.49
N VAL A 30 2.40 0.65 -4.31
CA VAL A 30 3.76 0.47 -3.78
C VAL A 30 3.72 0.15 -2.29
N PHE A 31 2.80 0.74 -1.54
CA PHE A 31 2.53 0.36 -0.15
C PHE A 31 2.08 -1.10 -0.03
N GLU A 32 1.17 -1.56 -0.89
CA GLU A 32 0.74 -2.96 -0.91
C GLU A 32 1.91 -3.91 -1.26
N LEU A 33 2.78 -3.49 -2.18
CA LEU A 33 3.97 -4.26 -2.56
C LEU A 33 4.98 -4.34 -1.40
N LEU A 34 5.11 -3.27 -0.61
CA LEU A 34 5.97 -3.23 0.58
C LEU A 34 5.43 -4.14 1.69
N THR A 35 4.14 -4.07 2.00
CA THR A 35 3.52 -4.92 3.04
C THR A 35 3.58 -6.40 2.64
N PHE A 36 3.39 -6.72 1.36
CA PHE A 36 3.58 -8.06 0.82
C PHE A 36 5.05 -8.54 0.95
N GLY A 37 6.02 -7.69 0.63
CA GLY A 37 7.45 -8.01 0.81
C GLY A 37 7.81 -8.34 2.26
N VAL A 38 7.30 -7.54 3.21
CA VAL A 38 7.46 -7.76 4.65
C VAL A 38 6.81 -9.07 5.09
N PHE A 39 5.62 -9.40 4.57
CA PHE A 39 4.96 -10.69 4.84
C PHE A 39 5.76 -11.88 4.32
N CYS A 40 6.32 -11.81 3.11
CA CYS A 40 7.18 -12.87 2.57
C CYS A 40 8.47 -13.06 3.39
N TRP A 41 9.05 -11.97 3.88
CA TRP A 41 10.21 -12.02 4.77
C TRP A 41 9.87 -12.65 6.12
N SER A 42 8.83 -12.15 6.80
CA SER A 42 8.43 -12.61 8.13
C SER A 42 7.98 -14.07 8.13
N SER A 43 7.17 -14.48 7.16
CA SER A 43 6.76 -15.88 6.99
C SER A 43 7.95 -16.81 6.78
N SER A 44 8.94 -16.41 5.97
CA SER A 44 10.16 -17.21 5.77
C SER A 44 10.96 -17.37 7.07
N CYS A 45 11.09 -16.32 7.87
CA CYS A 45 11.80 -16.35 9.14
C CYS A 45 11.10 -17.24 10.19
N PHE A 46 9.78 -17.13 10.34
CA PHE A 46 9.05 -17.91 11.33
C PHE A 46 8.94 -19.39 10.97
N VAL A 47 8.86 -19.73 9.68
CA VAL A 47 8.94 -21.11 9.20
C VAL A 47 10.30 -21.71 9.52
N PHE A 48 11.40 -20.98 9.29
CA PHE A 48 12.74 -21.46 9.63
C PHE A 48 12.92 -21.67 11.14
N SER A 49 12.35 -20.79 11.96
CA SER A 49 12.36 -20.91 13.42
C SER A 49 11.40 -21.97 13.97
N SER A 50 10.59 -22.64 13.13
CA SER A 50 9.52 -23.56 13.55
C SER A 50 8.52 -22.98 14.57
N ASN A 51 8.36 -21.66 14.59
CA ASN A 51 7.55 -20.97 15.60
C ASN A 51 6.12 -20.74 15.09
N LEU A 52 5.21 -21.61 15.52
CA LEU A 52 3.78 -21.56 15.15
C LEU A 52 3.12 -20.22 15.55
N VAL A 53 3.50 -19.63 16.69
CA VAL A 53 2.95 -18.34 17.16
C VAL A 53 3.30 -17.22 16.18
N GLY A 54 4.51 -17.24 15.62
CA GLY A 54 4.94 -16.29 14.59
C GLY A 54 4.12 -16.39 13.31
N CYS A 55 3.71 -17.60 12.92
CA CYS A 55 2.84 -17.80 11.75
C CYS A 55 1.45 -17.18 11.96
N TYR A 56 0.87 -17.28 13.16
CA TYR A 56 -0.40 -16.61 13.48
C TYR A 56 -0.26 -15.07 13.44
N PHE A 57 0.86 -14.54 13.91
CA PHE A 57 1.15 -13.11 13.80
C PHE A 57 1.18 -12.64 12.34
N CYS A 58 1.79 -13.42 11.44
CA CYS A 58 1.79 -13.11 10.00
C CYS A 58 0.38 -13.02 9.40
N LEU A 59 -0.55 -13.87 9.84
CA LEU A 59 -1.95 -13.80 9.38
C LEU A 59 -2.64 -12.53 9.87
N ILE A 60 -2.44 -12.16 11.14
CA ILE A 60 -2.98 -10.91 11.70
C ILE A 60 -2.41 -9.71 10.96
N PHE A 61 -1.10 -9.72 10.68
CA PHE A 61 -0.42 -8.68 9.89
C PHE A 61 -1.03 -8.52 8.50
N LEU A 62 -1.33 -9.63 7.81
CA LEU A 62 -1.97 -9.61 6.49
C LEU A 62 -3.38 -9.00 6.54
N VAL A 63 -4.16 -9.30 7.58
CA VAL A 63 -5.49 -8.67 7.74
C VAL A 63 -5.36 -7.16 7.95
N LEU A 64 -4.38 -6.72 8.75
CA LEU A 64 -4.12 -5.30 8.98
C LEU A 64 -3.66 -4.57 7.71
N SER A 65 -2.87 -5.23 6.85
CA SER A 65 -2.44 -4.61 5.57
C SER A 65 -3.63 -4.40 4.62
N VAL A 66 -4.58 -5.33 4.57
CA VAL A 66 -5.81 -5.15 3.76
C VAL A 66 -6.65 -3.97 4.28
N VAL A 67 -6.74 -3.80 5.61
CA VAL A 67 -7.46 -2.66 6.20
C VAL A 67 -6.79 -1.33 5.83
N GLU A 68 -5.46 -1.26 5.87
CA GLU A 68 -4.71 -0.09 5.41
C GLU A 68 -4.99 0.23 3.94
N ALA A 69 -4.98 -0.77 3.07
CA ALA A 69 -5.26 -0.62 1.65
C ALA A 69 -6.67 -0.04 1.40
N VAL A 70 -7.69 -0.59 2.09
CA VAL A 70 -9.07 -0.10 2.00
C VAL A 70 -9.18 1.33 2.51
N MET A 71 -8.51 1.68 3.61
CA MET A 71 -8.47 3.05 4.11
C MET A 71 -7.81 4.00 3.09
N GLY A 72 -6.68 3.62 2.49
CA GLY A 72 -6.02 4.41 1.45
C GLY A 72 -6.90 4.61 0.21
N LEU A 73 -7.64 3.58 -0.21
CA LEU A 73 -8.61 3.65 -1.31
C LEU A 73 -9.77 4.58 -0.99
N SER A 74 -10.28 4.54 0.25
CA SER A 74 -11.35 5.45 0.70
C SER A 74 -10.91 6.92 0.63
N LEU A 75 -9.66 7.21 1.01
CA LEU A 75 -9.06 8.53 0.89
C LEU A 75 -8.91 8.95 -0.58
N LEU A 76 -8.48 8.05 -1.46
CA LEU A 76 -8.40 8.29 -2.90
C LEU A 76 -9.77 8.65 -3.51
N VAL A 77 -10.82 7.91 -3.15
CA VAL A 77 -12.18 8.19 -3.63
C VAL A 77 -12.68 9.54 -3.09
N SER A 78 -12.38 9.86 -1.83
CA SER A 78 -12.76 11.16 -1.25
C SER A 78 -12.05 12.34 -1.93
N SER A 79 -10.76 12.21 -2.24
CA SER A 79 -9.96 13.26 -2.87
C SER A 79 -10.32 13.44 -4.34
N SER A 80 -10.57 12.36 -5.09
CA SER A 80 -11.04 12.43 -6.48
C SER A 80 -12.42 13.11 -6.59
N ARG A 81 -13.34 12.84 -5.65
CA ARG A 81 -14.62 13.57 -5.55
C ARG A 81 -14.43 15.04 -5.19
N GLY A 82 -13.45 15.35 -4.33
CA GLY A 82 -13.05 16.71 -4.00
C GLY A 82 -12.57 17.50 -5.21
N LEU A 83 -11.60 16.96 -5.95
CA LEU A 83 -11.11 17.57 -7.20
C LEU A 83 -12.20 17.68 -8.27
N GLY A 84 -13.04 16.65 -8.42
CA GLY A 84 -14.19 16.71 -9.33
C GLY A 84 -15.17 17.85 -8.99
N ARG A 85 -15.45 18.08 -7.69
CA ARG A 85 -16.29 19.20 -7.25
C ARG A 85 -15.65 20.57 -7.46
N VAL A 86 -14.33 20.69 -7.29
CA VAL A 86 -13.60 21.93 -7.56
C VAL A 86 -13.56 22.23 -9.06
N ALA A 87 -13.34 21.22 -9.91
CA ALA A 87 -13.39 21.36 -11.36
C ALA A 87 -14.77 21.81 -11.83
N VAL A 88 -15.86 21.20 -11.34
CA VAL A 88 -17.23 21.61 -11.69
C VAL A 88 -17.56 23.02 -11.20
N LYS A 89 -17.06 23.46 -10.03
CA LYS A 89 -17.21 24.85 -9.58
C LYS A 89 -16.46 25.85 -10.46
N SER A 90 -15.31 25.47 -11.03
CA SER A 90 -14.56 26.32 -11.97
C SER A 90 -15.30 26.55 -13.29
N PHE A 91 -16.20 25.66 -13.69
CA PHE A 91 -17.06 25.85 -14.87
C PHE A 91 -18.36 26.61 -14.57
N SER A 92 -18.68 26.87 -13.29
CA SER A 92 -19.87 27.62 -12.86
C SER A 92 -19.59 29.10 -12.57
N PHE A 93 -18.44 29.63 -12.97
CA PHE A 93 -18.11 31.06 -12.90
C PHE A 93 -18.21 31.72 -14.29
N MET A 94 -19.31 31.46 -14.99
CA MET A 94 -19.89 32.32 -16.01
C MET A 94 -21.40 32.29 -15.76
N GLY A 95 -21.80 33.12 -14.80
CA GLY A 95 -23.17 33.25 -14.33
C GLY A 95 -23.26 34.57 -13.57
N VAL A 96 -23.18 35.65 -14.35
CA VAL A 96 -22.99 37.07 -14.02
C VAL A 96 -21.53 37.51 -13.97
#